data_AF-A0A9N9SCU3-F1
#
_entry.id   AF-A0A9N9SCU3-F1
#
_cell.length_a   1.000
_cell.length_b   1.000
_cell.length_c   1.000
_cell.angle_alpha   90.00
_cell.angle_beta   90.00
_cell.angle_gamma   90.00
#
_symmetry.space_group_name_H-M   'P 1'
#
loop_
_entity.id
_entity.type
_entity.pdbx_description
1 polymer ?
#
loop_
_entity_poly.entity_id
_entity_poly.type
_entity_poly.pdbx_seq_one_letter_code
_entity_poly.pdbx_strand_id
1 'polypeptide(L)'
;MDFFQRLTKNIFCRCKGKRYFECPDKYGAFVKPVNVLCEFPSNVTNDTAEEIQHAICKISTKELEASANATITRQLKGVCTTNELNRRLDNLENRILQEIDSLKQILLSKGRGIPETKTDSSLLSSRFAAKYLKTERSSITSDRNEEIALYNDTVSESNKGSIYFYYWNVQNVRELLEKEDMYISSPEFNILGHTLHLQFYPNHLEKQYFGIQLRPSSKGFLKKHRITLLNIFNKNLDLESGILYGLNMEDGVFRTSRDSISKRGFLVSNSLIVKLEIYLNS
;
A
#
# COMPACT_ATOMS: atom_id res chain seq x y z
N MET A 1 61.68 -16.44 4.18
CA MET A 1 60.89 -15.51 5.00
C MET A 1 60.60 -14.20 4.25
N ASP A 2 60.47 -14.18 2.91
CA ASP A 2 60.21 -12.93 2.15
C ASP A 2 59.41 -13.16 0.86
N PHE A 3 58.29 -13.89 0.95
CA PHE A 3 57.34 -14.00 -0.18
C PHE A 3 55.86 -13.84 0.23
N PHE A 4 55.57 -13.83 1.54
CA PHE A 4 54.21 -13.74 2.08
C PHE A 4 53.72 -12.30 2.33
N GLN A 5 54.50 -11.27 2.00
CA GLN A 5 54.13 -9.86 2.21
C GLN A 5 53.67 -9.12 0.94
N ARG A 6 53.49 -9.78 -0.20
CA ARG A 6 53.22 -9.09 -1.48
C ARG A 6 51.89 -9.35 -2.19
N LEU A 7 50.95 -10.09 -1.60
CA LEU A 7 49.63 -10.32 -2.22
C LEU A 7 48.43 -9.98 -1.31
N THR A 8 48.59 -8.99 -0.42
CA THR A 8 47.46 -8.23 0.12
C THR A 8 47.10 -7.10 -0.85
N LYS A 9 46.29 -7.40 -1.88
CA LYS A 9 45.58 -6.36 -2.64
C LYS A 9 44.13 -6.77 -2.91
N ASN A 10 43.30 -6.43 -1.93
CA ASN A 10 42.00 -5.76 -2.05
C ASN A 10 40.97 -6.34 -3.04
N ILE A 11 40.00 -7.08 -2.49
CA ILE A 11 38.74 -7.45 -3.14
C ILE A 11 37.61 -6.69 -2.42
N PHE A 12 36.86 -5.83 -3.12
CA PHE A 12 35.85 -4.92 -2.55
C PHE A 12 34.49 -5.01 -3.28
N CYS A 13 33.39 -4.91 -2.55
CA CYS A 13 32.00 -5.05 -3.01
C CYS A 13 31.15 -3.78 -2.69
N ARG A 14 30.12 -3.46 -3.49
CA ARG A 14 29.43 -2.14 -3.51
C ARG A 14 28.02 -2.20 -2.92
N CYS A 15 27.74 -1.41 -1.87
CA CYS A 15 26.37 -1.10 -1.40
C CYS A 15 26.23 0.39 -1.00
N LYS A 16 25.19 1.07 -1.54
CA LYS A 16 24.69 2.39 -1.11
C LYS A 16 25.71 3.53 -0.91
N GLY A 17 26.48 3.86 -1.96
CA GLY A 17 26.94 5.24 -2.18
C GLY A 17 28.06 5.82 -1.28
N LYS A 18 28.66 5.07 -0.35
CA LYS A 18 29.92 5.48 0.29
C LYS A 18 31.08 4.59 -0.18
N ARG A 19 32.17 5.20 -0.65
CA ARG A 19 33.34 4.50 -1.20
C ARG A 19 34.31 4.17 -0.08
N TYR A 20 34.65 2.89 0.05
CA TYR A 20 35.73 2.44 0.91
C TYR A 20 36.62 1.46 0.12
N PHE A 21 37.35 1.95 -0.90
CA PHE A 21 38.39 1.28 -1.73
C PHE A 21 38.00 0.62 -3.09
N GLU A 22 38.99 0.53 -4.00
CA GLU A 22 38.93 0.12 -5.42
C GLU A 22 39.66 -1.22 -5.70
N CYS A 23 39.19 -1.97 -6.72
CA CYS A 23 39.73 -3.27 -7.16
C CYS A 23 40.34 -3.16 -8.58
N PRO A 24 41.48 -3.81 -8.91
CA PRO A 24 42.12 -3.66 -10.23
C PRO A 24 41.50 -4.57 -11.31
N ASP A 25 41.40 -4.05 -12.54
CA ASP A 25 40.70 -4.62 -13.70
C ASP A 25 41.15 -6.01 -14.21
N LYS A 26 42.16 -6.64 -13.59
CA LYS A 26 42.85 -7.82 -14.17
C LYS A 26 42.36 -9.20 -13.70
N TYR A 27 41.47 -9.33 -12.70
CA TYR A 27 41.22 -10.65 -12.07
C TYR A 27 39.78 -10.96 -11.60
N GLY A 28 38.73 -10.68 -12.36
CA GLY A 28 37.43 -11.28 -12.03
C GLY A 28 36.25 -10.92 -12.92
N ALA A 29 35.47 -11.93 -13.32
CA ALA A 29 34.15 -11.78 -13.91
C ALA A 29 33.07 -11.96 -12.83
N PHE A 30 32.03 -11.13 -12.87
CA PHE A 30 30.83 -11.29 -12.03
C PHE A 30 30.01 -12.48 -12.52
N VAL A 31 29.89 -13.54 -11.70
CA VAL A 31 28.84 -14.55 -11.91
C VAL A 31 27.57 -14.02 -11.26
N LYS A 32 26.55 -13.79 -12.09
CA LYS A 32 25.20 -13.39 -11.66
C LYS A 32 24.65 -14.48 -10.71
N PRO A 33 24.15 -14.16 -9.51
CA PRO A 33 23.60 -15.18 -8.63
C PRO A 33 22.37 -15.80 -9.30
N VAL A 34 22.46 -17.10 -9.58
CA VAL A 34 21.32 -17.95 -9.92
C VAL A 34 20.66 -18.33 -8.60
N ASN A 35 19.38 -17.98 -8.47
CA ASN A 35 18.46 -18.38 -7.40
C ASN A 35 18.91 -18.07 -5.96
N VAL A 36 18.48 -16.91 -5.46
CA VAL A 36 18.37 -16.69 -4.01
C VAL A 36 17.17 -17.49 -3.52
N LEU A 37 17.41 -18.69 -2.99
CA LEU A 37 16.42 -19.44 -2.22
C LEU A 37 16.37 -18.82 -0.82
N CYS A 38 15.30 -18.11 -0.50
CA CYS A 38 15.04 -17.65 0.87
C CYS A 38 14.52 -18.84 1.68
N GLU A 39 15.42 -19.58 2.33
CA GLU A 39 15.01 -20.46 3.43
C GLU A 39 14.83 -19.61 4.69
N PHE A 40 13.62 -19.64 5.25
CA PHE A 40 13.32 -19.06 6.55
C PHE A 40 13.71 -20.05 7.64
N PRO A 41 14.75 -19.80 8.46
CA PRO A 41 14.95 -20.59 9.67
C PRO A 41 13.79 -20.28 10.64
N SER A 42 12.89 -21.24 10.77
CA SER A 42 11.84 -21.27 11.78
C SER A 42 12.45 -21.71 13.11
N ASN A 43 12.96 -20.73 13.88
CA ASN A 43 12.96 -20.68 15.34
C ASN A 43 13.98 -19.65 15.83
N VAL A 44 13.55 -18.41 16.00
CA VAL A 44 14.21 -17.48 16.91
C VAL A 44 13.13 -16.77 17.71
N THR A 45 12.88 -17.28 18.91
CA THR A 45 12.12 -16.60 19.96
C THR A 45 12.98 -15.49 20.55
N ASN A 46 13.08 -14.35 19.87
CA ASN A 46 13.60 -13.13 20.49
C ASN A 46 12.61 -12.00 20.25
N ASP A 47 12.29 -11.29 21.33
CA ASP A 47 11.34 -10.17 21.41
C ASP A 47 11.84 -8.90 20.69
N THR A 48 12.95 -9.01 19.96
CA THR A 48 13.60 -7.95 19.20
C THR A 48 13.37 -8.18 17.71
N ALA A 49 12.75 -7.20 17.05
CA ALA A 49 12.68 -7.19 15.60
C ALA A 49 14.10 -7.03 15.03
N GLU A 50 14.61 -8.06 14.37
CA GLU A 50 15.96 -8.10 13.82
C GLU A 50 15.92 -8.31 12.31
N GLU A 51 16.74 -7.54 11.61
CA GLU A 51 16.99 -7.68 10.18
C GLU A 51 18.34 -8.40 10.01
N ILE A 52 18.32 -9.60 9.42
CA ILE A 52 19.53 -10.39 9.14
C ILE A 52 19.78 -10.39 7.64
N GLN A 53 20.95 -9.94 7.20
CA GLN A 53 21.40 -10.00 5.81
C GLN A 53 22.61 -10.91 5.67
N HIS A 54 22.59 -11.79 4.68
CA HIS A 54 23.69 -12.70 4.37
C HIS A 54 24.36 -12.30 3.05
N ALA A 55 25.69 -12.30 3.01
CA ALA A 55 26.49 -12.03 1.83
C ALA A 55 27.59 -13.08 1.71
N ILE A 56 27.58 -13.85 0.61
CA ILE A 56 28.59 -14.87 0.34
C ILE A 56 29.38 -14.47 -0.90
N CYS A 57 30.70 -14.37 -0.76
CA CYS A 57 31.63 -14.17 -1.87
C CYS A 57 32.37 -15.48 -2.13
N LYS A 58 32.28 -16.00 -3.35
CA LYS A 58 32.96 -17.23 -3.76
C LYS A 58 33.89 -16.93 -4.93
N ILE A 59 35.14 -17.36 -4.80
CA ILE A 59 36.18 -17.27 -5.83
C ILE A 59 36.54 -18.70 -6.21
N SER A 60 36.38 -19.02 -7.49
CA SER A 60 36.74 -20.33 -8.04
C SER A 60 37.64 -20.14 -9.24
N THR A 61 38.83 -20.74 -9.17
CA THR A 61 39.79 -20.88 -10.27
C THR A 61 40.08 -22.36 -10.48
N LYS A 62 40.80 -22.71 -11.56
CA LYS A 62 41.10 -24.11 -11.90
C LYS A 62 41.85 -24.88 -10.79
N GLU A 63 42.52 -24.18 -9.87
CA GLU A 63 43.37 -24.76 -8.83
C GLU A 63 42.95 -24.34 -7.40
N LEU A 64 42.00 -23.41 -7.27
CA LEU A 64 41.62 -22.85 -5.96
C LEU A 64 40.12 -22.59 -5.87
N GLU A 65 39.53 -22.97 -4.75
CA GLU A 65 38.18 -22.60 -4.35
C GLU A 65 38.22 -21.95 -2.98
N ALA A 66 37.73 -20.71 -2.89
CA ALA A 66 37.66 -19.96 -1.65
C ALA A 66 36.27 -19.32 -1.51
N SER A 67 35.68 -19.39 -0.31
CA SER A 67 34.40 -18.76 -0.01
C SER A 67 34.47 -17.97 1.30
N ALA A 68 33.94 -16.75 1.29
CA ALA A 68 33.76 -15.92 2.47
C ALA A 68 32.27 -15.64 2.68
N ASN A 69 31.76 -15.90 3.87
CA ASN A 69 30.38 -15.61 4.27
C ASN A 69 30.38 -14.48 5.31
N ALA A 70 29.55 -13.47 5.09
CA ALA A 70 29.34 -12.35 6.00
C ALA A 70 27.86 -12.25 6.36
N THR A 71 27.56 -12.22 7.65
CA THR A 71 26.21 -12.02 8.18
C THR A 71 26.15 -10.68 8.91
N ILE A 72 25.19 -9.84 8.55
CA ILE A 72 24.92 -8.56 9.19
C ILE A 72 23.56 -8.64 9.88
N THR A 73 23.53 -8.49 11.20
CA THR A 73 22.30 -8.43 11.98
C THR A 73 22.09 -7.01 12.51
N ARG A 74 20.92 -6.42 12.22
CA ARG A 74 20.52 -5.09 12.67
C ARG A 74 19.24 -5.17 13.48
N GLN A 75 19.28 -4.72 14.73
CA GLN A 75 18.07 -4.53 15.54
C GLN A 75 17.28 -3.32 15.05
N LEU A 76 16.00 -3.53 14.75
CA LEU A 76 15.06 -2.51 14.33
C LEU A 76 14.38 -1.92 15.57
N LYS A 77 14.58 -0.61 15.80
CA LYS A 77 13.88 0.14 16.85
C LYS A 77 12.62 0.80 16.27
N GLY A 78 11.52 0.78 17.02
CA GLY A 78 10.28 1.47 16.64
C GLY A 78 9.35 0.70 15.70
N VAL A 79 9.61 -0.57 15.43
CA VAL A 79 8.70 -1.48 14.73
C VAL A 79 7.96 -2.35 15.74
N CYS A 80 6.67 -2.63 15.51
CA CYS A 80 5.93 -3.55 16.37
C CYS A 80 6.21 -4.98 15.93
N THR A 81 6.57 -5.85 16.88
CA THR A 81 6.61 -7.29 16.65
C THR A 81 5.18 -7.83 16.55
N THR A 82 4.99 -8.96 15.86
CA THR A 82 3.68 -9.62 15.76
C THR A 82 3.10 -9.91 17.15
N ASN A 83 3.95 -10.25 18.12
CA ASN A 83 3.53 -10.51 19.50
C ASN A 83 3.02 -9.25 20.21
N GLU A 84 3.72 -8.12 20.09
CA GLU A 84 3.27 -6.85 20.68
C GLU A 84 2.00 -6.34 19.98
N LEU A 85 1.85 -6.57 18.68
CA LEU A 85 0.63 -6.25 17.94
C LEU A 85 -0.55 -7.09 18.44
N ASN A 86 -0.40 -8.41 18.53
CA ASN A 86 -1.44 -9.32 19.02
C ASN A 86 -1.85 -8.95 20.46
N ARG A 87 -0.88 -8.67 21.33
CA ARG A 87 -1.15 -8.24 22.72
C ARG A 87 -1.99 -6.96 22.79
N ARG A 88 -1.76 -6.01 21.88
CA ARG A 88 -2.55 -4.78 21.79
C ARG A 88 -3.96 -5.04 21.25
N LEU A 89 -4.11 -5.94 20.29
CA LEU A 89 -5.42 -6.36 19.78
C LEU A 89 -6.23 -7.06 20.87
N ASP A 90 -5.64 -8.00 21.61
CA ASP A 90 -6.30 -8.70 22.72
C ASP A 90 -6.77 -7.73 23.81
N ASN A 91 -5.96 -6.72 24.13
CA ASN A 91 -6.34 -5.68 25.09
C ASN A 91 -7.52 -4.84 24.58
N LEU A 92 -7.49 -4.47 23.30
CA LEU A 92 -8.56 -3.71 22.67
C LEU A 92 -9.87 -4.51 22.65
N GLU A 93 -9.81 -5.79 22.28
CA GLU A 93 -10.96 -6.70 22.27
C GLU A 93 -11.62 -6.76 23.64
N ASN A 94 -10.82 -6.98 24.70
CA ASN A 94 -11.32 -7.03 26.07
C ASN A 94 -11.99 -5.72 26.51
N ARG A 95 -11.43 -4.56 26.13
CA ARG A 95 -12.05 -3.25 26.43
C ARG A 95 -13.37 -3.06 25.69
N ILE A 96 -13.44 -3.45 24.42
CA ILE A 96 -14.69 -3.35 23.64
C ILE A 96 -15.76 -4.26 24.24
N LEU A 97 -15.41 -5.48 24.63
CA LEU A 97 -16.34 -6.40 25.28
C LEU A 97 -16.88 -5.83 26.60
N GLN A 98 -16.04 -5.17 27.39
CA GLN A 98 -16.46 -4.49 28.62
C GLN A 98 -17.42 -3.31 28.36
N GLU A 99 -17.16 -2.51 27.33
CA GLU A 99 -18.06 -1.40 26.95
C GLU A 99 -19.41 -1.92 26.44
N ILE A 100 -19.41 -3.01 25.67
CA ILE A 100 -20.65 -3.66 25.19
C ILE A 100 -21.46 -4.23 26.36
N ASP A 101 -20.81 -4.88 27.34
CA ASP A 101 -21.53 -5.39 28.51
C ASP A 101 -22.08 -4.25 29.38
N SER A 102 -21.33 -3.16 29.51
CA SER A 102 -21.80 -1.94 30.19
C SER A 102 -23.03 -1.35 29.49
N LEU A 103 -23.02 -1.27 28.15
CA LEU A 103 -24.17 -0.84 27.36
C LEU A 103 -25.36 -1.79 27.52
N LYS A 104 -25.13 -3.11 27.56
CA LYS A 104 -26.17 -4.11 27.82
C LYS A 104 -26.82 -3.89 29.18
N GLN A 105 -26.04 -3.66 30.23
CA GLN A 105 -26.57 -3.36 31.57
C GLN A 105 -27.39 -2.06 31.60
N ILE A 106 -26.96 -1.02 30.89
CA ILE A 106 -27.71 0.25 30.79
C ILE A 106 -29.04 0.05 30.05
N LEU A 107 -29.06 -0.77 29.00
CA LEU A 107 -30.27 -1.05 28.23
C LEU A 107 -31.27 -1.90 29.04
N LEU A 108 -30.77 -2.86 29.82
CA LEU A 108 -31.59 -3.66 30.74
C LEU A 108 -32.12 -2.82 31.92
N SER A 109 -31.31 -1.94 32.50
CA SER A 109 -31.71 -1.11 33.64
C SER A 109 -32.73 -0.03 33.28
N LYS A 110 -32.72 0.48 32.04
CA LYS A 110 -33.70 1.46 31.53
C LYS A 110 -35.00 0.85 30.96
N GLY A 111 -35.27 -0.43 31.21
CA GLY A 111 -36.53 -1.07 30.84
C GLY A 111 -36.75 -1.27 29.34
N ARG A 112 -35.71 -1.13 28.50
CA ARG A 112 -35.74 -1.61 27.10
C ARG A 112 -35.30 -3.06 27.04
N GLY A 113 -35.97 -3.92 27.82
CA GLY A 113 -35.93 -5.35 27.57
C GLY A 113 -36.57 -5.61 26.21
N ILE A 114 -35.82 -6.19 25.28
CA ILE A 114 -36.44 -6.88 24.15
C ILE A 114 -37.23 -8.03 24.79
N PRO A 115 -38.56 -8.08 24.66
CA PRO A 115 -39.28 -9.26 25.08
C PRO A 115 -38.83 -10.42 24.19
N GLU A 116 -38.41 -11.53 24.78
CA GLU A 116 -38.47 -12.80 24.08
C GLU A 116 -39.94 -13.10 23.81
N THR A 117 -40.48 -12.63 22.69
CA THR A 117 -41.84 -12.97 22.27
C THR A 117 -41.84 -13.42 20.82
N LYS A 118 -41.99 -14.73 20.69
CA LYS A 118 -42.97 -15.42 19.85
C LYS A 118 -43.76 -14.47 18.93
N THR A 119 -43.60 -14.76 17.65
CA THR A 119 -44.49 -14.52 16.51
C THR A 119 -45.83 -13.90 16.88
N ASP A 120 -46.08 -12.67 16.42
CA ASP A 120 -47.37 -12.32 15.82
C ASP A 120 -47.25 -11.13 14.87
N SER A 121 -47.85 -11.35 13.71
CA SER A 121 -47.75 -10.56 12.49
C SER A 121 -48.89 -9.54 12.40
N SER A 122 -48.62 -8.24 12.49
CA SER A 122 -49.60 -7.24 11.99
C SER A 122 -49.08 -5.81 11.74
N LEU A 123 -47.78 -5.51 11.82
CA LEU A 123 -47.25 -4.15 11.55
C LEU A 123 -46.25 -4.09 10.38
N LEU A 124 -46.38 -5.01 9.42
CA LEU A 124 -45.41 -5.21 8.35
C LEU A 124 -45.65 -4.38 7.08
N SER A 125 -46.60 -3.43 7.02
CA SER A 125 -46.91 -2.76 5.74
C SER A 125 -46.05 -1.53 5.41
N SER A 126 -45.35 -0.91 6.37
CA SER A 126 -44.52 0.30 6.10
C SER A 126 -43.00 0.03 6.05
N ARG A 127 -42.54 -1.17 6.38
CA ARG A 127 -41.10 -1.51 6.42
C ARG A 127 -40.54 -2.14 5.14
N PHE A 128 -41.39 -2.64 4.23
CA PHE A 128 -40.88 -3.31 3.02
C PHE A 128 -40.32 -2.33 1.99
N ALA A 129 -40.88 -1.14 1.82
CA ALA A 129 -40.35 -0.14 0.87
C ALA A 129 -38.93 0.37 1.25
N ALA A 130 -38.62 0.46 2.54
CA ALA A 130 -37.30 0.86 3.02
C ALA A 130 -36.26 -0.28 3.04
N LYS A 131 -36.72 -1.55 2.98
CA LYS A 131 -35.85 -2.72 2.95
C LYS A 131 -35.31 -2.96 1.54
N TYR A 132 -36.14 -2.84 0.50
CA TYR A 132 -35.71 -3.02 -0.89
C TYR A 132 -34.69 -1.96 -1.36
N LEU A 133 -34.82 -0.70 -0.93
CA LEU A 133 -33.83 0.36 -1.24
C LEU A 133 -32.53 0.30 -0.42
N LYS A 134 -32.50 -0.48 0.68
CA LYS A 134 -31.28 -0.72 1.47
C LYS A 134 -30.52 -1.94 0.98
N THR A 135 -31.21 -3.00 0.56
CA THR A 135 -30.60 -4.24 0.08
C THR A 135 -29.76 -4.04 -1.19
N GLU A 136 -30.23 -3.24 -2.16
CA GLU A 136 -29.43 -2.90 -3.35
C GLU A 136 -28.27 -1.93 -3.04
N ARG A 137 -28.47 -1.03 -2.08
CA ARG A 137 -27.44 -0.06 -1.70
C ARG A 137 -26.30 -0.70 -0.94
N SER A 138 -26.58 -1.72 -0.12
CA SER A 138 -25.55 -2.53 0.54
C SER A 138 -24.82 -3.46 -0.42
N SER A 139 -25.51 -4.04 -1.42
CA SER A 139 -24.86 -4.96 -2.37
C SER A 139 -23.87 -4.23 -3.28
N ILE A 140 -24.19 -3.01 -3.74
CA ILE A 140 -23.28 -2.23 -4.59
C ILE A 140 -22.08 -1.70 -3.80
N THR A 141 -22.28 -1.24 -2.55
CA THR A 141 -21.15 -0.86 -1.68
C THR A 141 -20.28 -2.06 -1.34
N SER A 142 -20.86 -3.27 -1.23
CA SER A 142 -20.12 -4.52 -0.99
C SER A 142 -19.22 -4.85 -2.17
N ASP A 143 -19.77 -4.82 -3.40
CA ASP A 143 -19.02 -5.10 -4.65
C ASP A 143 -17.80 -4.18 -4.80
N ARG A 144 -17.93 -2.88 -4.50
CA ARG A 144 -16.81 -1.93 -4.54
C ARG A 144 -15.75 -2.22 -3.47
N ASN A 145 -16.17 -2.58 -2.26
CA ASN A 145 -15.23 -2.95 -1.20
C ASN A 145 -14.52 -4.27 -1.49
N GLU A 146 -15.23 -5.24 -2.06
CA GLU A 146 -14.68 -6.51 -2.53
C GLU A 146 -13.68 -6.30 -3.67
N GLU A 147 -14.00 -5.46 -4.66
CA GLU A 147 -13.07 -5.06 -5.73
C GLU A 147 -11.77 -4.50 -5.15
N ILE A 148 -11.86 -3.56 -4.20
CA ILE A 148 -10.70 -2.96 -3.55
C ILE A 148 -9.91 -4.02 -2.79
N ALA A 149 -10.57 -4.88 -2.02
CA ALA A 149 -9.91 -5.93 -1.24
C ALA A 149 -9.20 -6.96 -2.13
N LEU A 150 -9.74 -7.26 -3.31
CA LEU A 150 -9.17 -8.23 -4.24
C LEU A 150 -8.02 -7.66 -5.07
N TYR A 151 -8.12 -6.41 -5.51
CA TYR A 151 -7.18 -5.85 -6.49
C TYR A 151 -6.14 -4.90 -5.92
N ASN A 152 -6.32 -4.35 -4.73
CA ASN A 152 -5.36 -3.39 -4.19
C ASN A 152 -3.98 -4.02 -4.00
N ASP A 153 -2.97 -3.37 -4.57
CA ASP A 153 -1.57 -3.80 -4.56
C ASP A 153 -1.33 -5.14 -5.28
N THR A 154 -2.11 -5.41 -6.33
CA THR A 154 -2.00 -6.63 -7.15
C THR A 154 -1.69 -6.34 -8.62
N VAL A 155 -1.21 -7.37 -9.32
CA VAL A 155 -1.01 -7.36 -10.77
C VAL A 155 -2.00 -8.32 -11.42
N SER A 156 -2.71 -7.84 -12.43
CA SER A 156 -3.59 -8.67 -13.27
C SER A 156 -3.07 -8.72 -14.70
N GLU A 157 -3.22 -9.87 -15.34
CA GLU A 157 -2.91 -10.04 -16.75
C GLU A 157 -4.11 -9.65 -17.62
N SER A 158 -3.88 -8.74 -18.55
CA SER A 158 -4.85 -8.34 -19.56
C SER A 158 -4.34 -8.69 -20.95
N ASN A 159 -5.24 -8.73 -21.93
CA ASN A 159 -4.89 -8.87 -23.34
C ASN A 159 -3.93 -7.77 -23.85
N LYS A 160 -3.82 -6.65 -23.13
CA LYS A 160 -2.91 -5.53 -23.42
C LYS A 160 -1.64 -5.53 -22.57
N GLY A 161 -1.39 -6.59 -21.80
CA GLY A 161 -0.25 -6.74 -20.89
C GLY A 161 -0.62 -6.72 -19.41
N SER A 162 0.40 -6.74 -18.55
CA SER A 162 0.23 -6.78 -17.10
C SER A 162 -0.10 -5.39 -16.55
N ILE A 163 -1.17 -5.29 -15.77
CA ILE A 163 -1.65 -4.04 -15.16
C ILE A 163 -1.54 -4.19 -13.64
N TYR A 164 -0.86 -3.24 -13.01
CA TYR A 164 -0.82 -3.13 -11.56
C TYR A 164 -1.93 -2.18 -11.07
N PHE A 165 -2.60 -2.57 -9.98
CA PHE A 165 -3.69 -1.82 -9.37
C PHE A 165 -3.33 -1.33 -7.97
N TYR A 166 -3.64 -0.07 -7.70
CA TYR A 166 -3.50 0.53 -6.38
C TYR A 166 -4.71 1.40 -6.06
N TYR A 167 -5.23 1.26 -4.84
CA TYR A 167 -6.39 1.99 -4.38
C TYR A 167 -6.03 2.83 -3.17
N TRP A 168 -6.40 4.10 -3.21
CA TRP A 168 -6.16 5.06 -2.14
C TRP A 168 -7.46 5.66 -1.64
N ASN A 169 -7.75 5.44 -0.37
CA ASN A 169 -8.85 6.11 0.34
C ASN A 169 -8.34 7.44 0.91
N VAL A 170 -8.72 8.55 0.28
CA VAL A 170 -8.48 9.90 0.76
C VAL A 170 -9.55 10.24 1.78
N GLN A 171 -9.16 10.44 3.03
CA GLN A 171 -10.05 10.84 4.11
C GLN A 171 -10.12 12.37 4.24
N ASN A 172 -11.16 12.86 4.91
CA ASN A 172 -11.30 14.27 5.29
C ASN A 172 -11.26 15.25 4.11
N VAL A 173 -11.84 14.85 2.97
CA VAL A 173 -11.71 15.58 1.70
C VAL A 173 -12.29 16.99 1.80
N ARG A 174 -13.42 17.18 2.49
CA ARG A 174 -14.02 18.52 2.64
C ARG A 174 -13.09 19.50 3.34
N GLU A 175 -12.46 19.07 4.43
CA GLU A 175 -11.49 19.90 5.16
C GLU A 175 -10.22 20.15 4.33
N LEU A 176 -9.83 19.19 3.50
CA LEU A 176 -8.69 19.36 2.59
C LEU A 176 -8.97 20.37 1.49
N LEU A 177 -10.21 20.43 0.98
CA LEU A 177 -10.62 21.39 -0.05
C LEU A 177 -10.63 22.83 0.47
N GLU A 178 -10.81 23.03 1.77
CA GLU A 178 -10.79 24.35 2.43
C GLU A 178 -9.37 24.87 2.69
N LYS A 179 -8.34 24.00 2.72
CA LYS A 179 -6.96 24.39 3.04
C LYS A 179 -6.20 24.88 1.80
N GLU A 180 -5.66 26.09 1.86
CA GLU A 180 -4.84 26.68 0.80
C GLU A 180 -3.40 26.13 0.84
N ASP A 181 -2.81 25.87 -0.33
CA ASP A 181 -1.41 25.45 -0.52
C ASP A 181 -0.93 24.17 0.18
N MET A 182 -1.77 23.14 0.26
CA MET A 182 -1.38 21.84 0.81
C MET A 182 -1.74 20.71 -0.15
N TYR A 183 -0.76 19.84 -0.44
CA TYR A 183 -1.04 18.53 -1.02
C TYR A 183 -0.96 17.46 0.07
N ILE A 184 -1.67 16.36 -0.16
CA ILE A 184 -1.50 15.15 0.66
C ILE A 184 -0.97 14.04 -0.23
N SER A 185 -0.19 13.14 0.38
CA SER A 185 0.38 12.00 -0.33
C SER A 185 -0.30 10.71 0.13
N SER A 186 -0.46 9.77 -0.80
CA SER A 186 -0.83 8.40 -0.46
C SER A 186 0.31 7.72 0.30
N PRO A 187 0.03 6.57 0.96
CA PRO A 187 1.09 5.64 1.34
C PRO A 187 2.00 5.30 0.17
N GLU A 188 3.29 5.10 0.45
CA GLU A 188 4.26 4.69 -0.56
C GLU A 188 4.04 3.22 -0.95
N PHE A 189 4.19 2.92 -2.23
CA PHE A 189 4.13 1.56 -2.77
C PHE A 189 5.31 1.33 -3.73
N ASN A 190 5.70 0.07 -3.91
CA ASN A 190 6.91 -0.30 -4.66
C ASN A 190 6.58 -1.12 -5.89
N ILE A 191 7.01 -0.67 -7.06
CA ILE A 191 6.79 -1.36 -8.33
C ILE A 191 8.09 -1.34 -9.14
N LEU A 192 8.53 -2.50 -9.62
CA LEU A 192 9.73 -2.64 -10.45
C LEU A 192 10.99 -2.01 -9.82
N GLY A 193 11.09 -2.02 -8.49
CA GLY A 193 12.20 -1.41 -7.76
C GLY A 193 12.12 0.12 -7.60
N HIS A 194 11.01 0.75 -8.02
CA HIS A 194 10.74 2.16 -7.83
C HIS A 194 9.71 2.36 -6.71
N THR A 195 10.02 3.24 -5.77
CA THR A 195 9.06 3.71 -4.74
C THR A 195 8.22 4.84 -5.33
N LEU A 196 6.90 4.70 -5.23
CA LEU A 196 5.89 5.58 -5.82
C LEU A 196 4.88 6.02 -4.76
N HIS A 197 4.25 7.17 -4.97
CA HIS A 197 3.06 7.61 -4.22
C HIS A 197 2.20 8.51 -5.11
N LEU A 198 0.92 8.66 -4.76
CA LEU A 198 0.02 9.64 -5.36
C LEU A 198 0.06 10.93 -4.55
N GLN A 199 -0.02 12.07 -5.23
CA GLN A 199 -0.20 13.39 -4.63
C GLN A 199 -1.57 13.94 -5.02
N PHE A 200 -2.38 14.31 -4.03
CA PHE A 200 -3.66 14.96 -4.21
C PHE A 200 -3.52 16.45 -3.90
N TYR A 201 -3.86 17.28 -4.88
CA TYR A 201 -3.84 18.74 -4.84
C TYR A 201 -5.28 19.27 -4.78
N PRO A 202 -5.83 19.57 -3.58
CA PRO A 202 -7.22 20.02 -3.40
C PRO A 202 -7.57 21.35 -4.08
N ASN A 203 -6.57 22.20 -4.29
CA ASN A 203 -6.69 23.56 -4.81
C ASN A 203 -5.75 23.74 -6.02
N HIS A 204 -6.06 23.06 -7.13
CA HIS A 204 -5.32 23.17 -8.39
C HIS A 204 -5.93 24.25 -9.28
N LEU A 205 -5.09 25.01 -10.00
CA LEU A 205 -5.49 26.09 -10.94
C LEU A 205 -6.58 27.02 -10.36
N GLU A 206 -6.17 27.92 -9.46
CA GLU A 206 -7.05 28.96 -8.89
C GLU A 206 -8.31 28.41 -8.17
N LYS A 207 -8.18 27.26 -7.50
CA LYS A 207 -9.21 26.64 -6.63
C LYS A 207 -10.45 26.07 -7.34
N GLN A 208 -10.48 26.10 -8.68
CA GLN A 208 -11.60 25.55 -9.45
C GLN A 208 -11.51 24.03 -9.65
N TYR A 209 -10.29 23.50 -9.58
CA TYR A 209 -9.99 22.09 -9.84
C TYR A 209 -9.25 21.48 -8.66
N PHE A 210 -9.27 20.15 -8.61
CA PHE A 210 -8.27 19.41 -7.86
C PHE A 210 -7.49 18.52 -8.82
N GLY A 211 -6.24 18.23 -8.43
CA GLY A 211 -5.31 17.45 -9.21
C GLY A 211 -4.92 16.17 -8.48
N ILE A 212 -4.70 15.07 -9.21
CA ILE A 212 -4.04 13.88 -8.69
C ILE A 212 -2.88 13.52 -9.60
N GLN A 213 -1.72 13.30 -9.02
CA GLN A 213 -0.50 13.00 -9.78
C GLN A 213 0.24 11.82 -9.18
N LEU A 214 0.73 10.92 -10.04
CA LEU A 214 1.69 9.90 -9.65
C LEU A 214 3.09 10.49 -9.55
N ARG A 215 3.80 10.23 -8.46
CA ARG A 215 5.18 10.69 -8.22
C ARG A 215 6.07 9.52 -7.79
N PRO A 216 7.18 9.25 -8.48
CA PRO A 216 8.20 8.37 -7.96
C PRO A 216 9.19 9.12 -7.07
N SER A 217 9.77 8.41 -6.13
CA SER A 217 10.91 8.87 -5.35
C SER A 217 12.23 8.79 -6.15
N SER A 218 12.26 8.00 -7.23
CA SER A 218 13.42 7.81 -8.10
C SER A 218 13.19 8.35 -9.51
N LYS A 219 14.24 8.90 -10.12
CA LYS A 219 14.22 9.28 -11.55
C LYS A 219 14.15 8.01 -12.42
N GLY A 220 13.32 8.03 -13.48
CA GLY A 220 13.30 7.00 -14.51
C GLY A 220 12.05 6.11 -14.59
N PHE A 221 11.06 6.29 -13.71
CA PHE A 221 9.79 5.57 -13.83
C PHE A 221 8.92 6.18 -14.93
N LEU A 222 8.93 5.62 -16.14
CA LEU A 222 8.19 6.15 -17.30
C LEU A 222 7.11 5.19 -17.77
N LYS A 223 6.23 4.77 -16.85
CA LYS A 223 5.11 3.89 -17.19
C LYS A 223 3.84 4.67 -17.44
N LYS A 224 3.09 4.23 -18.46
CA LYS A 224 1.75 4.74 -18.74
C LYS A 224 0.87 4.35 -17.57
N HIS A 225 -0.02 5.25 -17.19
CA HIS A 225 -0.95 5.00 -16.09
C HIS A 225 -2.28 5.69 -16.31
N ARG A 226 -3.28 5.25 -15.55
CA ARG A 226 -4.62 5.84 -15.52
C ARG A 226 -5.02 6.05 -14.07
N ILE A 227 -5.65 7.18 -13.81
CA ILE A 227 -6.21 7.52 -12.50
C ILE A 227 -7.73 7.58 -12.66
N THR A 228 -8.44 6.91 -11.78
CA THR A 228 -9.90 6.87 -11.79
C THR A 228 -10.44 7.23 -10.40
N LEU A 229 -11.39 8.15 -10.34
CA LEU A 229 -12.18 8.37 -9.13
C LEU A 229 -13.39 7.46 -9.15
N LEU A 230 -13.49 6.63 -8.12
CA LEU A 230 -14.56 5.66 -8.02
C LEU A 230 -15.81 6.30 -7.46
N ASN A 231 -16.91 6.15 -8.18
CA ASN A 231 -18.22 6.37 -7.65
C ASN A 231 -18.67 5.10 -6.90
N ILE A 232 -18.96 5.24 -5.61
CA ILE A 232 -19.28 4.11 -4.75
C ILE A 232 -20.61 3.43 -5.12
N PHE A 233 -21.52 4.13 -5.79
CA PHE A 233 -22.86 3.62 -6.10
C PHE A 233 -23.05 3.21 -7.56
N ASN A 234 -22.18 3.64 -8.48
CA ASN A 234 -22.35 3.32 -9.90
C ASN A 234 -21.02 3.38 -10.65
N LYS A 235 -20.51 2.21 -11.09
CA LYS A 235 -19.26 2.09 -11.84
C LYS A 235 -19.26 2.91 -13.14
N ASN A 236 -20.42 3.09 -13.77
CA ASN A 236 -20.54 3.85 -15.02
C ASN A 236 -20.37 5.36 -14.85
N LEU A 237 -20.40 5.85 -13.60
CA LEU A 237 -20.17 7.25 -13.27
C LEU A 237 -18.74 7.51 -12.81
N ASP A 238 -17.84 6.52 -12.84
CA ASP A 238 -16.45 6.72 -12.48
C ASP A 238 -15.81 7.83 -13.34
N LEU A 239 -15.00 8.68 -12.71
CA LEU A 239 -14.28 9.73 -13.43
C LEU A 239 -12.89 9.23 -13.75
N GLU A 240 -12.69 8.83 -15.00
CA GLU A 240 -11.40 8.33 -15.48
C GLU A 240 -10.57 9.42 -16.13
N SER A 241 -9.26 9.39 -15.89
CA SER A 241 -8.30 10.11 -16.71
C SER A 241 -8.14 9.44 -18.08
N GLY A 242 -7.65 10.20 -19.06
CA GLY A 242 -6.97 9.60 -20.20
C GLY A 242 -5.73 8.82 -19.76
N ILE A 243 -5.06 8.16 -20.71
CA ILE A 243 -3.75 7.54 -20.43
C ILE A 243 -2.75 8.67 -20.20
N LEU A 244 -2.19 8.71 -19.00
CA LEU A 244 -1.21 9.71 -18.58
C LEU A 244 0.20 9.23 -18.88
N TYR A 245 1.04 10.16 -19.33
CA TYR A 245 2.43 9.92 -19.73
C TYR A 245 3.37 10.80 -18.92
N GLY A 246 4.47 10.21 -18.44
CA GLY A 246 5.49 10.96 -17.73
C GLY A 246 5.04 11.51 -16.37
N LEU A 247 6.00 12.04 -15.63
CA LEU A 247 5.83 12.45 -14.23
C LEU A 247 6.15 13.92 -13.98
N ASN A 248 6.68 14.60 -15.00
CA ASN A 248 7.28 15.93 -14.89
C ASN A 248 6.55 16.98 -15.75
N MET A 249 5.38 16.65 -16.32
CA MET A 249 4.60 17.57 -17.13
C MET A 249 3.20 17.76 -16.54
N GLU A 250 2.60 18.89 -16.89
CA GLU A 250 1.20 19.22 -16.66
C GLU A 250 0.24 18.11 -17.13
N ASP A 251 0.66 17.32 -18.12
CA ASP A 251 -0.06 16.18 -18.72
C ASP A 251 -0.06 14.91 -17.85
N GLY A 252 0.74 14.88 -16.78
CA GLY A 252 0.78 13.77 -15.82
C GLY A 252 -0.19 13.94 -14.64
N VAL A 253 -0.98 15.02 -14.64
CA VAL A 253 -1.92 15.34 -13.56
C VAL A 253 -3.34 15.06 -14.05
N PHE A 254 -4.04 14.15 -13.37
CA PHE A 254 -5.48 14.01 -13.52
C PHE A 254 -6.17 15.22 -12.88
N ARG A 255 -6.91 16.00 -13.69
CA ARG A 255 -7.60 17.21 -13.26
C ARG A 255 -9.10 17.01 -13.39
N THR A 256 -9.85 17.39 -12.36
CA THR A 256 -11.31 17.44 -12.47
C THR A 256 -11.88 18.55 -11.59
N SER A 257 -13.05 19.03 -11.98
CA SER A 257 -13.71 20.16 -11.33
C SER A 257 -14.14 19.78 -9.92
N ARG A 258 -13.99 20.71 -8.97
CA ARG A 258 -14.47 20.55 -7.59
C ARG A 258 -15.93 20.13 -7.52
N ASP A 259 -16.78 20.67 -8.39
CA ASP A 259 -18.22 20.39 -8.43
C ASP A 259 -18.52 18.95 -8.84
N SER A 260 -17.58 18.28 -9.53
CA SER A 260 -17.74 16.89 -9.93
C SER A 260 -17.69 15.94 -8.74
N ILE A 261 -16.93 16.27 -7.69
CA ILE A 261 -16.92 15.49 -6.44
C ILE A 261 -18.23 15.70 -5.65
N SER A 262 -18.84 16.88 -5.74
CA SER A 262 -20.11 17.19 -5.08
C SER A 262 -21.28 16.36 -5.60
N LYS A 263 -21.13 15.73 -6.78
CA LYS A 263 -22.09 14.78 -7.32
C LYS A 263 -22.18 13.53 -6.42
N ARG A 264 -23.39 12.97 -6.34
CA ARG A 264 -23.67 11.83 -5.45
C ARG A 264 -22.79 10.63 -5.80
N GLY A 265 -22.09 10.10 -4.80
CA GLY A 265 -21.38 8.83 -4.86
C GLY A 265 -19.85 8.91 -4.91
N PHE A 266 -19.26 10.09 -5.11
CA PHE A 266 -17.80 10.25 -5.01
C PHE A 266 -17.33 10.53 -3.58
N LEU A 267 -18.13 11.26 -2.80
CA LEU A 267 -17.91 11.47 -1.37
C LEU A 267 -18.87 10.63 -0.55
N VAL A 268 -18.33 9.62 0.13
CA VAL A 268 -19.05 8.84 1.13
C VAL A 268 -18.31 8.99 2.45
N SER A 269 -19.01 9.43 3.50
CA SER A 269 -18.41 9.65 4.83
C SER A 269 -17.18 10.57 4.81
N ASN A 270 -17.19 11.60 3.94
CA ASN A 270 -16.07 12.52 3.74
C ASN A 270 -14.78 11.86 3.18
N SER A 271 -14.92 10.67 2.62
CA SER A 271 -13.85 9.93 1.95
C SER A 271 -14.07 9.86 0.44
N LEU A 272 -12.97 9.88 -0.29
CA LEU A 272 -12.90 9.71 -1.75
C LEU A 272 -11.96 8.53 -2.06
N ILE A 273 -12.36 7.65 -2.98
CA ILE A 273 -11.53 6.52 -3.38
C ILE A 273 -10.93 6.78 -4.76
N VAL A 274 -9.61 6.71 -4.82
CA VAL A 274 -8.81 6.87 -6.03
C VAL A 274 -8.26 5.51 -6.43
N LYS A 275 -8.50 5.10 -7.66
CA LYS A 275 -7.90 3.92 -8.28
C LYS A 275 -6.78 4.37 -9.22
N LEU A 276 -5.64 3.69 -9.15
CA LEU A 276 -4.50 3.86 -10.02
C LEU A 276 -4.26 2.55 -10.77
N GLU A 277 -4.14 2.64 -12.08
CA GLU A 277 -3.76 1.54 -12.97
C GLU A 277 -2.43 1.87 -13.64
N ILE A 278 -1.43 1.01 -13.46
CA ILE A 278 -0.11 1.16 -14.09
C ILE A 278 0.09 0.04 -15.09
N TYR A 279 0.35 0.40 -16.35
CA TYR A 279 0.62 -0.57 -17.42
C TYR A 279 2.11 -0.95 -17.37
N LEU A 280 2.44 -2.15 -16.87
CA LEU A 280 3.83 -2.55 -16.63
C LEU A 280 4.61 -2.79 -17.93
N ASN A 281 3.91 -3.21 -18.98
CA ASN A 281 4.51 -3.52 -20.29
C ASN A 281 4.53 -2.32 -21.26
N SER A 282 4.13 -1.13 -20.79
CA SER A 282 4.12 0.09 -21.60
C SER A 282 5.47 0.75 -21.75
#